data_AF-A0A480BQT9-F1
#
_entry.id   AF-A0A480BQT9-F1
#
_cell.length_a   1.000
_cell.length_b   1.000
_cell.length_c   1.000
_cell.angle_alpha   90.00
_cell.angle_beta   90.00
_cell.angle_gamma   90.00
#
_symmetry.space_group_name_H-M   'P 1'
#
loop_
_entity.id
_entity.type
_entity.pdbx_description
1 polymer ?
#
loop_
_entity_poly.entity_id
_entity_poly.type
_entity_poly.pdbx_seq_one_letter_code
_entity_poly.pdbx_strand_id
1 'polypeptide(L)'
;SPQRLIHCEIKSGGDEKSINVGPAHEPVIFMRDDQGARHYSYAEFYADQYAVFKAGEAQKAAGTYTPIEMLTSIPPSQIATLKAMNIHSVEALEEIEPQHLRKLGTNGQAARTAAEEYLEAAKRRFDAAALETENAELRARLERLETMMKGATEPEEAEPEEGEAEFATEFKSWSLDALRAFLTDQTGEEPSANAPAHILRKMAVKVAAEKAKAKAAA
;
A
#
# COMPACT_ATOMS: atom_id res chain seq x y z
N SER A 1 30.30 40.41 -9.12
CA SER A 1 30.19 40.21 -7.66
C SER A 1 30.26 38.73 -7.37
N PRO A 2 31.23 38.23 -6.60
CA PRO A 2 31.33 36.79 -6.36
C PRO A 2 30.15 36.40 -5.45
N GLN A 3 29.30 35.51 -5.95
CA GLN A 3 28.26 34.86 -5.14
C GLN A 3 29.00 34.21 -3.95
N ARG A 4 28.74 34.67 -2.73
CA ARG A 4 29.25 33.99 -1.54
C ARG A 4 28.64 32.59 -1.58
N LEU A 5 29.48 31.59 -1.86
CA LEU A 5 29.11 30.19 -1.75
C LEU A 5 28.66 29.97 -0.30
N ILE A 6 27.37 29.82 -0.10
CA ILE A 6 26.82 29.41 1.19
C ILE A 6 26.94 27.89 1.22
N HIS A 7 27.64 27.36 2.20
CA HIS A 7 27.90 25.92 2.33
C HIS A 7 26.93 25.32 3.36
N CYS A 8 26.52 24.07 3.14
CA CYS A 8 25.84 23.22 4.10
C CYS A 8 26.85 22.18 4.62
N GLU A 9 27.03 22.14 5.93
CA GLU A 9 27.75 21.05 6.59
C GLU A 9 26.79 19.91 6.89
N ILE A 10 27.17 18.68 6.55
CA ILE A 10 26.37 17.48 6.74
C ILE A 10 27.26 16.45 7.38
N LYS A 11 26.88 16.01 8.58
CA LYS A 11 27.52 14.88 9.25
C LYS A 11 26.87 13.59 8.79
N SER A 12 27.63 12.73 8.13
CA SER A 12 27.17 11.40 7.75
C SER A 12 27.13 10.48 8.97
N GLY A 13 26.01 9.78 9.18
CA GLY A 13 25.90 8.76 10.23
C GLY A 13 26.85 7.60 9.93
N GLY A 14 27.81 7.36 10.83
CA GLY A 14 28.79 6.27 10.72
C GLY A 14 30.24 6.68 11.01
N ASP A 15 30.61 7.94 10.77
CA ASP A 15 31.93 8.50 11.13
C ASP A 15 31.78 9.95 11.60
N GLU A 16 31.98 10.19 12.90
CA GLU A 16 31.88 11.50 13.55
C GLU A 16 32.87 12.54 12.97
N LYS A 17 33.93 12.08 12.27
CA LYS A 17 34.92 12.93 11.62
C LYS A 17 34.58 13.25 10.16
N SER A 18 33.61 12.57 9.57
CA SER A 18 33.21 12.79 8.18
C SER A 18 32.21 13.96 8.10
N ILE A 19 32.74 15.16 7.94
CA ILE A 19 31.94 16.35 7.65
C ILE A 19 31.91 16.52 6.14
N ASN A 20 30.77 16.23 5.52
CA ASN A 20 30.53 16.53 4.12
C ASN A 20 30.08 17.99 4.01
N VAL A 21 30.88 18.82 3.34
CA VAL A 21 30.57 20.23 3.09
C VAL A 21 30.14 20.38 1.64
N GLY A 22 28.84 20.61 1.41
CA GLY A 22 28.26 20.81 0.08
C GLY A 22 27.81 22.26 -0.14
N PRO A 23 27.78 22.79 -1.36
CA PRO A 23 27.21 24.11 -1.64
C PRO A 23 25.67 24.08 -1.53
N ALA A 24 25.09 25.01 -0.77
CA ALA A 24 23.71 24.97 -0.30
C ALA A 24 22.63 24.92 -1.40
N HIS A 25 22.95 25.42 -2.60
CA HIS A 25 22.00 25.54 -3.72
C HIS A 25 22.26 24.53 -4.86
N GLU A 26 23.17 23.57 -4.67
CA GLU A 26 23.42 22.53 -5.65
C GLU A 26 22.39 21.39 -5.48
N PRO A 27 21.84 20.82 -6.58
CA PRO A 27 20.89 19.73 -6.51
C PRO A 27 21.55 18.44 -6.01
N VAL A 28 20.95 17.83 -5.00
CA VAL A 28 21.49 16.62 -4.33
C VAL A 28 20.74 15.38 -4.75
N ILE A 29 19.41 15.49 -4.77
CA ILE A 29 18.55 14.33 -4.96
C ILE A 29 17.36 14.71 -5.80
N PHE A 30 16.96 13.77 -6.64
CA PHE A 30 15.73 13.84 -7.39
C PHE A 30 14.69 12.99 -6.66
N MET A 31 13.65 13.63 -6.13
CA MET A 31 12.55 12.93 -5.48
C MET A 31 11.21 13.40 -6.04
N ARG A 32 10.20 12.55 -5.87
CA ARG A 32 8.84 12.83 -6.27
C ARG A 32 8.01 13.12 -5.02
N ASP A 33 7.55 14.36 -4.87
CA ASP A 33 6.62 14.77 -3.82
C ASP A 33 5.19 14.92 -4.36
N ASP A 34 4.32 15.43 -3.50
CA ASP A 34 2.94 15.81 -3.77
C ASP A 34 2.81 16.88 -4.88
N GLN A 35 3.87 17.61 -5.19
CA GLN A 35 3.94 18.61 -6.26
C GLN A 35 4.61 18.10 -7.54
N GLY A 36 5.09 16.85 -7.54
CA GLY A 36 5.69 16.19 -8.70
C GLY A 36 7.15 15.82 -8.49
N ALA A 37 7.81 15.39 -9.56
CA ALA A 37 9.22 15.00 -9.49
C ALA A 37 10.11 16.23 -9.71
N ARG A 38 10.90 16.61 -8.70
CA ARG A 38 11.82 17.75 -8.77
C ARG A 38 13.16 17.45 -8.11
N HIS A 39 14.15 18.27 -8.46
CA HIS A 39 15.45 18.26 -7.80
C HIS A 39 15.37 19.07 -6.50
N TYR A 40 15.85 18.49 -5.41
CA TYR A 40 16.01 19.18 -4.13
C TYR A 40 17.46 19.62 -3.98
N SER A 41 17.64 20.86 -3.55
CA SER A 41 18.95 21.39 -3.15
C SER A 41 19.36 20.91 -1.76
N TYR A 42 20.64 21.05 -1.42
CA TYR A 42 21.17 20.73 -0.09
C TYR A 42 20.39 21.43 1.04
N ALA A 43 20.01 22.69 0.85
CA ALA A 43 19.26 23.46 1.85
C ALA A 43 17.79 23.02 1.98
N GLU A 44 17.19 22.48 0.92
CA GLU A 44 15.80 22.03 0.96
C GLU A 44 15.67 20.62 1.54
N PHE A 45 16.60 19.73 1.19
CA PHE A 45 16.59 18.36 1.69
C PHE A 45 17.06 18.25 3.15
N TYR A 46 18.04 19.06 3.55
CA TYR A 46 18.59 19.10 4.91
C TYR A 46 18.26 20.43 5.62
N ALA A 47 17.00 20.86 5.52
CA ALA A 47 16.55 22.17 6.00
C ALA A 47 16.84 22.40 7.49
N ASP A 48 16.65 21.36 8.32
CA ASP A 48 16.89 21.45 9.76
C ASP A 48 18.39 21.57 10.09
N GLN A 49 19.25 20.81 9.41
CA GLN A 49 20.70 20.86 9.63
C GLN A 49 21.30 22.17 9.11
N TYR A 50 20.75 22.70 8.03
CA TYR A 50 21.11 24.01 7.49
C TYR A 50 20.69 25.13 8.44
N ALA A 51 19.50 25.07 9.04
CA ALA A 51 19.06 26.03 10.06
C ALA A 51 19.98 26.02 11.29
N VAL A 52 20.35 24.83 11.78
CA VAL A 52 21.27 24.65 12.93
C VAL A 52 22.69 25.14 12.60
N PHE A 53 23.19 24.88 11.39
CA PHE A 53 24.45 25.45 10.90
C PHE A 53 24.41 26.98 10.86
N LYS A 54 23.33 27.56 10.33
CA LYS A 54 23.15 29.02 10.26
C LYS A 54 23.01 29.66 11.64
N ALA A 55 22.52 28.93 12.63
CA ALA A 55 22.43 29.34 14.03
C ALA A 55 23.77 29.22 14.79
N GLY A 56 24.79 28.56 14.22
CA GLY A 56 26.08 28.31 14.88
C GLY A 56 26.00 27.27 16.01
N GLU A 57 24.95 26.44 15.99
CA GLU A 57 24.71 25.40 16.99
C GLU A 57 25.33 24.06 16.55
N ALA A 58 25.66 23.20 17.52
CA ALA A 58 26.23 21.89 17.22
C ALA A 58 25.19 21.01 16.49
N GLN A 59 25.50 20.67 15.23
CA GLN A 59 24.62 19.82 14.41
C GLN A 59 24.42 18.44 15.04
N LYS A 60 23.16 18.08 15.28
CA LYS A 60 22.71 16.71 15.56
C LYS A 60 22.58 15.97 14.23
N ALA A 61 23.05 14.72 14.18
CA ALA A 61 23.07 13.91 12.96
C ALA A 61 21.66 13.82 12.33
N ALA A 62 21.60 13.86 11.00
CA ALA A 62 20.37 13.80 10.23
C ALA A 62 19.91 12.35 10.05
N GLY A 63 18.75 12.04 10.60
CA GLY A 63 18.05 10.76 10.50
C GLY A 63 16.88 10.80 11.48
N THR A 64 15.79 10.10 11.19
CA THR A 64 14.61 10.03 12.07
C THR A 64 15.01 9.36 13.39
N TYR A 65 15.54 10.13 14.33
CA TYR A 65 16.01 9.62 15.61
C TYR A 65 14.87 9.68 16.62
N THR A 66 14.42 8.50 17.04
CA THR A 66 13.45 8.41 18.13
C THR A 66 14.15 8.86 19.42
N PRO A 67 13.64 9.88 20.13
CA PRO A 67 14.22 10.33 21.38
C PRO A 67 14.27 9.18 22.39
N ILE A 68 15.38 9.05 23.11
CA ILE A 68 15.58 7.97 24.10
C ILE A 68 14.56 8.01 25.24
N GLU A 69 13.90 9.15 25.44
CA GLU A 69 12.79 9.36 26.37
C GLU A 69 11.53 8.58 26.02
N MET A 70 11.39 8.12 24.77
CA MET A 70 10.27 7.28 24.34
C MET A 70 10.34 5.86 24.93
N LEU A 71 11.51 5.45 25.45
CA LEU A 71 11.68 4.16 26.13
C LEU A 71 11.15 4.24 27.56
N THR A 72 9.84 4.08 27.72
CA THR A 72 9.18 4.04 29.05
C THR A 72 9.52 2.79 29.87
N SER A 73 10.11 1.77 29.24
CA SER A 73 10.50 0.51 29.88
C SER A 73 11.74 0.65 30.78
N ILE A 74 12.49 1.74 30.67
CA ILE A 74 13.67 2.02 31.49
C ILE A 74 13.44 3.21 32.43
N PRO A 75 14.02 3.20 33.65
CA PRO A 75 13.84 4.29 34.59
C PRO A 75 14.49 5.60 34.12
N PRO A 76 13.96 6.78 34.52
CA PRO A 76 14.50 8.09 34.13
C PRO A 76 15.97 8.31 34.52
N SER A 77 16.41 7.71 35.63
CA SER A 77 17.81 7.74 36.08
C SER A 77 18.77 7.07 35.09
N GLN A 78 18.29 6.01 34.42
CA GLN A 78 19.03 5.31 33.39
C GLN A 78 19.07 6.12 32.09
N ILE A 79 17.96 6.78 31.73
CA ILE A 79 17.92 7.73 30.61
C ILE A 79 18.92 8.87 30.81
N ALA A 80 19.01 9.43 32.01
CA ALA A 80 19.99 10.47 32.34
C ALA A 80 21.44 9.97 32.18
N THR A 81 21.72 8.73 32.60
CA THR A 81 23.04 8.10 32.43
C THR A 81 23.39 7.91 30.95
N LEU A 82 22.44 7.45 30.14
CA LEU A 82 22.62 7.26 28.70
C LEU A 82 22.91 8.59 27.99
N LYS A 83 22.17 9.64 28.34
CA LYS A 83 22.43 11.01 27.85
C LYS A 83 23.79 11.54 28.27
N ALA A 84 24.24 11.24 29.50
CA ALA A 84 25.58 11.61 29.97
C ALA A 84 26.70 10.91 29.17
N MET A 85 26.39 9.78 28.53
CA MET A 85 27.28 9.05 27.62
C MET A 85 27.10 9.43 26.15
N ASN A 86 26.45 10.57 25.87
CA ASN A 86 26.13 11.06 24.52
C ASN A 86 25.20 10.15 23.69
N ILE A 87 24.41 9.29 24.36
CA ILE A 87 23.39 8.47 23.70
C ILE A 87 22.05 9.19 23.87
N HIS A 88 21.52 9.73 22.77
CA HIS A 88 20.32 10.58 22.78
C HIS A 88 19.12 9.97 22.04
N SER A 89 19.30 8.85 21.34
CA SER A 89 18.25 8.20 20.55
C SER A 89 18.19 6.70 20.79
N VAL A 90 17.04 6.12 20.46
CA VAL A 90 16.80 4.67 20.58
C VAL A 90 17.68 3.90 19.59
N GLU A 91 17.87 4.43 18.39
CA GLU A 91 18.71 3.85 17.34
C GLU A 91 20.19 3.89 17.75
N ALA A 92 20.65 5.01 18.33
CA ALA A 92 22.01 5.11 18.84
C ALA A 92 22.29 4.15 20.01
N LEU A 93 21.24 3.72 20.73
CA LEU A 93 21.35 2.74 21.80
C LEU A 93 21.44 1.29 21.27
N GLU A 94 20.80 0.99 20.13
CA GLU A 94 20.86 -0.31 19.46
C GLU A 94 22.23 -0.57 18.82
N GLU A 95 22.78 0.47 18.18
CA GLU A 95 24.07 0.46 17.49
C GLU A 95 25.30 0.50 18.41
N ILE A 96 25.11 0.55 19.74
CA ILE A 96 26.23 0.63 20.69
C ILE A 96 27.17 -0.57 20.55
N GLU A 97 28.47 -0.28 20.42
CA GLU A 97 29.50 -1.32 20.43
C GLU A 97 29.48 -2.15 21.73
N PRO A 98 29.68 -3.48 21.64
CA PRO A 98 29.67 -4.37 22.81
C PRO A 98 30.62 -3.96 23.94
N GLN A 99 31.70 -3.24 23.63
CA GLN A 99 32.67 -2.73 24.60
C GLN A 99 32.10 -1.60 25.46
N HIS A 100 31.32 -0.70 24.86
CA HIS A 100 30.65 0.40 25.55
C HIS A 100 29.47 -0.11 26.38
N LEU A 101 28.80 -1.16 25.90
CA LEU A 101 27.72 -1.81 26.64
C LEU A 101 28.21 -2.45 27.96
N ARG A 102 29.40 -3.06 27.95
CA ARG A 102 30.02 -3.65 29.14
C ARG A 102 30.32 -2.61 30.23
N LYS A 103 30.61 -1.36 29.87
CA LYS A 103 30.84 -0.26 30.81
C LYS A 103 29.57 0.14 31.56
N LEU A 104 28.39 -0.12 30.98
CA LEU A 104 27.09 0.13 31.62
C LEU A 104 26.66 -0.97 32.60
N GLY A 105 27.37 -2.11 32.62
CA GLY A 105 27.00 -3.28 33.42
C GLY A 105 25.69 -3.93 32.95
N THR A 106 25.05 -4.68 33.85
CA THR A 106 23.80 -5.43 33.59
C THR A 106 22.66 -4.54 33.10
N ASN A 107 22.66 -3.26 33.50
CA ASN A 107 21.66 -2.29 33.10
C ASN A 107 21.77 -1.90 31.60
N GLY A 108 22.98 -1.95 31.01
CA GLY A 108 23.17 -1.66 29.58
C GLY A 108 22.55 -2.68 28.66
N GLN A 109 22.63 -3.95 29.02
CA GLN A 109 22.00 -5.01 28.24
C GLN A 109 20.47 -4.84 28.26
N ALA A 110 19.88 -4.58 29.43
CA ALA A 110 18.45 -4.34 29.55
C ALA A 110 17.97 -3.12 28.71
N ALA A 111 18.75 -2.03 28.70
CA ALA A 111 18.43 -0.86 27.90
C ALA A 111 18.49 -1.14 26.39
N ARG A 112 19.50 -1.91 25.93
CA ARG A 112 19.60 -2.32 24.54
C ARG A 112 18.43 -3.19 24.10
N THR A 113 18.05 -4.18 24.91
CA THR A 113 16.89 -5.02 24.64
C THR A 113 15.61 -4.19 24.58
N ALA A 114 15.43 -3.23 25.49
CA ALA A 114 14.27 -2.33 25.44
C ALA A 114 14.25 -1.47 24.16
N ALA A 115 15.41 -1.03 23.67
CA ALA A 115 15.52 -0.30 22.41
C ALA A 115 15.16 -1.17 21.20
N GLU A 116 15.67 -2.39 21.15
CA GLU A 116 15.36 -3.37 20.11
C GLU A 116 13.86 -3.70 20.06
N GLU A 117 13.25 -3.97 21.22
CA GLU A 117 11.81 -4.23 21.34
C GLU A 117 10.96 -3.05 20.88
N TYR A 118 11.38 -1.82 21.22
CA TYR A 118 10.68 -0.61 20.79
C TYR A 118 10.71 -0.45 19.27
N LEU A 119 11.88 -0.62 18.65
CA LEU A 119 12.04 -0.49 17.20
C LEU A 119 11.28 -1.60 16.45
N GLU A 120 11.31 -2.83 16.96
CA GLU A 120 10.51 -3.93 16.41
C GLU A 120 9.00 -3.69 16.53
N ALA A 121 8.54 -3.16 17.67
CA ALA A 121 7.15 -2.77 17.84
C ALA A 121 6.74 -1.63 16.91
N ALA A 122 7.62 -0.65 16.68
CA ALA A 122 7.39 0.45 15.76
C ALA A 122 7.28 -0.04 14.30
N LYS A 123 8.16 -0.93 13.86
CA LYS A 123 8.09 -1.57 12.53
C LYS A 123 6.77 -2.31 12.32
N ARG A 124 6.38 -3.15 13.28
CA ARG A 124 5.10 -3.90 13.22
C ARG A 124 3.88 -2.99 13.10
N ARG A 125 3.90 -1.83 13.78
CA ARG A 125 2.81 -0.84 13.68
C ARG A 125 2.77 -0.16 12.32
N PHE A 126 3.93 0.14 11.75
CA PHE A 126 4.03 0.73 10.41
C PHE A 126 3.52 -0.26 9.34
N ASP A 127 3.93 -1.52 9.42
CA ASP A 127 3.48 -2.57 8.51
C ASP A 127 1.95 -2.80 8.63
N ALA A 128 1.42 -2.81 9.85
CA ALA A 128 -0.02 -2.93 10.07
C ALA A 128 -0.81 -1.77 9.44
N ALA A 129 -0.32 -0.53 9.58
CA ALA A 129 -0.96 0.64 8.98
C ALA A 129 -0.91 0.61 7.45
N ALA A 130 0.21 0.18 6.86
CA ALA A 130 0.34 0.02 5.40
C ALA A 130 -0.58 -1.09 4.85
N LEU A 131 -0.71 -2.20 5.58
CA LEU A 131 -1.63 -3.27 5.22
C LEU A 131 -3.10 -2.84 5.35
N GLU A 132 -3.43 -1.97 6.31
CA GLU A 132 -4.78 -1.45 6.48
C GLU A 132 -5.17 -0.51 5.32
N THR A 133 -4.26 0.36 4.87
CA THR A 133 -4.49 1.21 3.69
C THR A 133 -4.65 0.38 2.42
N GLU A 134 -3.80 -0.63 2.21
CA GLU A 134 -3.92 -1.54 1.06
C GLU A 134 -5.25 -2.30 1.08
N ASN A 135 -5.67 -2.82 2.24
CA ASN A 135 -6.97 -3.49 2.37
C ASN A 135 -8.15 -2.56 2.07
N ALA A 136 -8.08 -1.29 2.48
CA ALA A 136 -9.11 -0.32 2.17
C ALA A 136 -9.18 -0.03 0.65
N GLU A 137 -8.04 0.12 -0.01
CA GLU A 137 -7.97 0.31 -1.46
C GLU A 137 -8.48 -0.89 -2.25
N LEU A 138 -8.09 -2.10 -1.84
CA LEU A 138 -8.55 -3.35 -2.46
C LEU A 138 -10.07 -3.52 -2.30
N ARG A 139 -10.62 -3.23 -1.12
CA ARG A 139 -12.08 -3.25 -0.90
C ARG A 139 -12.81 -2.24 -1.78
N ALA A 140 -12.29 -1.01 -1.88
CA ALA A 140 -12.87 0.00 -2.77
C ALA A 140 -12.79 -0.41 -4.25
N ARG A 141 -11.74 -1.13 -4.65
CA ARG A 141 -11.61 -1.67 -6.01
C ARG A 141 -12.58 -2.82 -6.27
N LEU A 142 -12.78 -3.72 -5.31
CA LEU A 142 -13.78 -4.78 -5.41
C LEU A 142 -15.18 -4.20 -5.53
N GLU A 143 -15.54 -3.21 -4.72
CA GLU A 143 -16.85 -2.56 -4.78
C GLU A 143 -17.09 -1.88 -6.14
N ARG A 144 -16.07 -1.22 -6.71
CA ARG A 144 -16.15 -0.66 -8.08
C ARG A 144 -16.33 -1.72 -9.16
N LEU A 145 -15.64 -2.86 -9.04
CA LEU A 145 -15.79 -3.95 -10.01
C LEU A 145 -17.14 -4.64 -9.87
N GLU A 146 -17.62 -4.85 -8.65
CA GLU A 146 -18.95 -5.42 -8.38
C GLU A 146 -20.07 -4.52 -8.90
N THR A 147 -19.95 -3.20 -8.73
CA THR A 147 -20.92 -2.24 -9.28
C THR A 147 -20.88 -2.19 -10.81
N MET A 148 -19.69 -2.24 -11.43
CA MET A 148 -19.57 -2.37 -12.89
C MET A 148 -20.15 -3.68 -13.41
N MET A 149 -19.93 -4.80 -12.71
CA MET A 149 -20.53 -6.08 -13.07
C MET A 149 -22.05 -6.05 -12.93
N LYS A 150 -22.58 -5.52 -11.82
CA LYS A 150 -24.03 -5.39 -11.59
C LYS A 150 -24.70 -4.44 -12.61
N GLY A 151 -24.05 -3.34 -12.97
CA GLY A 151 -24.52 -2.44 -14.02
C GLY A 151 -24.45 -3.05 -15.43
N ALA A 152 -23.59 -4.04 -15.65
CA ALA A 152 -23.54 -4.82 -16.89
C ALA A 152 -24.50 -6.04 -16.90
N THR A 153 -25.07 -6.40 -15.74
CA THR A 153 -26.03 -7.50 -15.56
C THR A 153 -27.40 -7.04 -15.07
N GLU A 154 -27.78 -5.78 -15.29
CA GLU A 154 -29.19 -5.44 -15.47
C GLU A 154 -29.55 -5.76 -16.93
N PRO A 155 -30.02 -6.98 -17.26
CA PRO A 155 -30.78 -7.12 -18.48
C PRO A 155 -31.98 -6.20 -18.33
N GLU A 156 -32.14 -5.28 -19.26
CA GLU A 156 -33.46 -4.76 -19.62
C GLU A 156 -34.41 -5.96 -19.64
N GLU A 157 -35.26 -6.08 -18.60
CA GLU A 157 -36.33 -7.06 -18.56
C GLU A 157 -37.33 -6.61 -19.61
N ALA A 158 -37.03 -6.92 -20.87
CA ALA A 158 -38.02 -6.95 -21.92
C ALA A 158 -39.09 -7.96 -21.45
N GLU A 159 -40.31 -7.46 -21.27
CA GLU A 159 -41.45 -8.32 -20.99
C GLU A 159 -41.49 -9.43 -22.05
N PRO A 160 -41.63 -10.71 -21.65
CA PRO A 160 -41.62 -11.80 -22.61
C PRO A 160 -42.79 -11.59 -23.58
N GLU A 161 -42.48 -11.48 -24.88
CA GLU A 161 -43.51 -11.43 -25.91
C GLU A 161 -44.38 -12.69 -25.82
N GLU A 162 -45.67 -12.60 -26.16
CA GLU A 162 -46.68 -13.65 -25.91
C GLU A 162 -46.26 -15.07 -26.35
N GLY A 163 -45.42 -15.20 -27.38
CA GLY A 163 -44.87 -16.48 -27.83
C GLY A 163 -43.76 -17.08 -26.96
N GLU A 164 -43.02 -16.28 -26.19
CA GLU A 164 -41.93 -16.75 -25.31
C GLU A 164 -42.44 -17.39 -24.01
N ALA A 165 -43.63 -16.98 -23.55
CA ALA A 165 -44.23 -17.48 -22.31
C ALA A 165 -44.59 -18.97 -22.38
N GLU A 166 -45.04 -19.46 -23.54
CA GLU A 166 -45.37 -20.87 -23.75
C GLU A 166 -44.12 -21.75 -23.65
N PHE A 167 -43.07 -21.39 -24.38
CA PHE A 167 -41.78 -22.10 -24.34
C PHE A 167 -41.08 -22.00 -22.98
N ALA A 168 -41.25 -20.89 -22.26
CA ALA A 168 -40.69 -20.74 -20.92
C ALA A 168 -41.25 -21.79 -19.93
N THR A 169 -42.51 -22.20 -20.09
CA THR A 169 -43.09 -23.28 -19.28
C THR A 169 -42.59 -24.66 -19.67
N GLU A 170 -42.39 -24.90 -20.97
CA GLU A 170 -41.88 -26.17 -21.50
C GLU A 170 -40.44 -26.43 -21.05
N PHE A 171 -39.53 -25.46 -21.23
CA PHE A 171 -38.11 -25.60 -20.90
C PHE A 171 -37.81 -25.54 -19.39
N LYS A 172 -38.81 -25.26 -18.54
CA LYS A 172 -38.65 -25.23 -17.08
C LYS A 172 -38.36 -26.62 -16.50
N SER A 173 -38.96 -27.66 -17.08
CA SER A 173 -38.84 -29.05 -16.62
C SER A 173 -37.66 -29.80 -17.24
N TRP A 174 -36.98 -29.20 -18.22
CA TRP A 174 -35.89 -29.84 -18.94
C TRP A 174 -34.60 -29.87 -18.11
N SER A 175 -33.84 -30.96 -18.28
CA SER A 175 -32.50 -31.13 -17.70
C SER A 175 -31.48 -30.26 -18.44
N LEU A 176 -30.35 -29.99 -17.79
CA LEU A 176 -29.25 -29.21 -18.38
C LEU A 176 -28.72 -29.84 -19.67
N ASP A 177 -28.58 -31.16 -19.68
CA ASP A 177 -28.09 -31.91 -20.85
C ASP A 177 -29.09 -31.84 -22.01
N ALA A 178 -30.40 -31.90 -21.72
CA ALA A 178 -31.44 -31.75 -22.73
C ALA A 178 -31.47 -30.34 -23.34
N LEU A 179 -31.29 -29.31 -22.51
CA LEU A 179 -31.23 -27.91 -22.98
C LEU A 179 -30.00 -27.66 -23.87
N ARG A 180 -28.85 -28.25 -23.53
CA ARG A 180 -27.64 -28.16 -24.36
C ARG A 180 -27.81 -28.87 -25.70
N ALA A 181 -28.32 -30.10 -25.67
CA ALA A 181 -28.60 -30.86 -26.89
C ALA A 181 -29.57 -30.11 -27.82
N PHE A 182 -30.62 -29.50 -27.27
CA PHE A 182 -31.55 -28.67 -28.03
C PHE A 182 -30.90 -27.42 -28.63
N LEU A 183 -30.12 -26.68 -27.84
CA LEU A 183 -29.42 -25.50 -28.35
C LEU A 183 -28.45 -25.88 -29.48
N THR A 184 -27.65 -26.93 -29.31
CA THR A 184 -26.71 -27.40 -30.35
C THR A 184 -27.43 -27.83 -31.63
N ASP A 185 -28.57 -28.54 -31.52
CA ASP A 185 -29.38 -28.95 -32.67
C ASP A 185 -30.00 -27.74 -33.40
N GLN A 186 -30.41 -26.72 -32.65
CA GLN A 186 -31.14 -25.58 -33.22
C GLN A 186 -30.23 -24.45 -33.73
N THR A 187 -29.09 -24.17 -33.08
CA THR A 187 -28.16 -23.09 -33.45
C THR A 187 -26.92 -23.59 -34.18
N GLY A 188 -26.57 -24.87 -34.07
CA GLY A 188 -25.33 -25.44 -34.60
C GLY A 188 -24.07 -25.08 -33.81
N GLU A 189 -24.20 -24.35 -32.69
CA GLU A 189 -23.09 -23.90 -31.85
C GLU A 189 -23.26 -24.42 -30.42
N GLU A 190 -22.18 -24.96 -29.85
CA GLU A 190 -22.23 -25.60 -28.53
C GLU A 190 -22.21 -24.53 -27.41
N PRO A 191 -23.19 -24.53 -26.49
CA PRO A 191 -23.22 -23.56 -25.40
C PRO A 191 -22.01 -23.70 -24.46
N SER A 192 -21.57 -22.59 -23.85
CA SER A 192 -20.45 -22.59 -22.91
C SER A 192 -20.58 -23.67 -21.83
N ALA A 193 -19.50 -24.45 -21.62
CA ALA A 193 -19.46 -25.56 -20.67
C ALA A 193 -19.81 -25.15 -19.23
N ASN A 194 -19.55 -23.89 -18.86
CA ASN A 194 -19.82 -23.34 -17.52
C ASN A 194 -21.12 -22.51 -17.45
N ALA A 195 -21.96 -22.52 -18.49
CA ALA A 195 -23.21 -21.77 -18.47
C ALA A 195 -24.20 -22.34 -17.43
N PRO A 196 -24.73 -21.50 -16.50
CA PRO A 196 -25.71 -21.94 -15.51
C PRO A 196 -27.10 -22.15 -16.13
N ALA A 197 -27.92 -22.98 -15.46
CA ALA A 197 -29.23 -23.45 -15.96
C ALA A 197 -30.17 -22.36 -16.46
N HIS A 198 -30.22 -21.22 -15.77
CA HIS A 198 -31.13 -20.12 -16.12
C HIS A 198 -30.75 -19.43 -17.44
N ILE A 199 -29.45 -19.34 -17.77
CA ILE A 199 -28.96 -18.77 -19.02
C ILE A 199 -29.31 -19.70 -20.19
N LEU A 200 -29.09 -21.02 -20.03
CA LEU A 200 -29.42 -22.01 -21.05
C LEU A 200 -30.93 -22.03 -21.36
N ARG A 201 -31.79 -21.91 -20.34
CA ARG A 201 -33.25 -21.80 -20.53
C ARG A 201 -33.63 -20.53 -21.28
N LYS A 202 -33.05 -19.39 -20.93
CA LYS A 202 -33.32 -18.10 -21.62
C LYS A 202 -32.93 -18.17 -23.09
N MET A 203 -31.78 -18.77 -23.40
CA MET A 203 -31.35 -19.00 -24.79
C MET A 203 -32.30 -19.93 -25.54
N ALA A 204 -32.72 -21.04 -24.92
CA ALA A 204 -33.62 -22.02 -25.56
C ALA A 204 -34.99 -21.41 -25.90
N VAL A 205 -35.58 -20.63 -24.97
CA VAL A 205 -36.83 -19.90 -25.20
C VAL A 205 -36.70 -18.94 -26.37
N LYS A 206 -35.62 -18.15 -26.41
CA LYS A 206 -35.39 -17.18 -27.48
C LYS A 206 -35.25 -17.83 -28.86
N VAL A 207 -34.44 -18.90 -28.95
CA VAL A 207 -34.22 -19.64 -30.21
C VAL A 207 -35.51 -20.30 -30.70
N ALA A 208 -36.29 -20.89 -29.79
CA ALA A 208 -37.58 -21.49 -30.13
C ALA A 208 -38.59 -20.44 -30.64
N ALA A 209 -38.67 -19.29 -29.96
CA ALA A 209 -39.56 -18.20 -30.35
C ALA A 209 -39.16 -17.57 -31.69
N GLU A 210 -37.86 -17.35 -31.95
CA GLU A 210 -37.39 -16.82 -33.25
C GLU A 210 -37.69 -17.79 -34.40
N LYS A 211 -37.51 -19.10 -34.21
CA LYS A 211 -37.86 -20.09 -35.24
C LYS A 211 -39.36 -20.22 -35.45
N ALA A 212 -40.17 -20.13 -34.39
CA ALA A 212 -41.62 -20.11 -34.51
C ALA A 212 -42.10 -18.90 -35.31
N LYS A 213 -41.54 -17.70 -35.04
CA LYS A 213 -41.79 -16.48 -35.81
C LYS A 213 -41.35 -16.60 -37.27
N ALA A 214 -40.15 -17.13 -37.53
CA ALA A 214 -39.64 -17.35 -38.89
C ALA A 214 -40.50 -18.34 -39.68
N LYS A 215 -41.03 -19.38 -39.02
CA LYS A 215 -41.94 -20.36 -39.64
C LYS A 215 -43.34 -19.79 -39.90
N ALA A 216 -43.82 -18.86 -39.08
CA ALA A 216 -45.09 -18.18 -39.29
C ALA A 216 -45.03 -17.09 -40.39
N ALA A 217 -43.83 -16.62 -40.71
CA ALA A 217 -43.58 -15.59 -41.74
C ALA A 217 -43.24 -16.16 -43.13
N ALA A 218 -43.09 -17.48 -43.27
CA ALA A 218 -42.79 -18.20 -44.51
C ALA A 218 -44.04 -18.91 -45.06
#